data_AF-A0A1J0TVL4-F1
#
_entry.id   AF-A0A1J0TVL4-F1
#
_cell.length_a   1.000
_cell.length_b   1.000
_cell.length_c   1.000
_cell.angle_alpha   90.00
_cell.angle_beta   90.00
_cell.angle_gamma   90.00
#
_symmetry.space_group_name_H-M   'P 1'
#
loop_
_entity.id
_entity.type
_entity.pdbx_description
1 polymer ?
#
loop_
_entity_poly.entity_id
_entity_poly.type
_entity_poly.pdbx_seq_one_letter_code
_entity_poly.pdbx_strand_id
1 'polypeptide(L)'
;MGYAYYTLPDGRDAGYGVEAECDHPDCHERINRGLGYLCGEDPDGHRDPEEPGCGKYYCEQHSTAHECTNPACGVYSDDEELICGLAKGHELPHRDPIEEQDFGPDA
;
A
#
# COMPACT_ATOMS: atom_id res chain seq x y z
N MET A 1 13.32 6.14 -7.48
CA MET A 1 13.21 6.48 -8.93
C MET A 1 12.05 5.66 -9.46
N GLY A 2 11.10 6.24 -10.20
CA GLY A 2 10.00 5.46 -10.80
C GLY A 2 9.78 5.80 -12.27
N TYR A 3 9.08 4.93 -12.96
CA TYR A 3 8.91 4.98 -14.41
C TYR A 3 7.69 5.82 -14.81
N ALA A 4 7.82 6.56 -15.92
CA ALA A 4 6.69 7.31 -16.47
C ALA A 4 5.61 6.38 -17.04
N TYR A 5 6.01 5.27 -17.66
CA TYR A 5 5.10 4.30 -18.27
C TYR A 5 5.74 2.91 -18.27
N TYR A 6 5.01 1.88 -17.87
CA TYR A 6 5.38 0.47 -17.96
C TYR A 6 4.13 -0.41 -17.90
N THR A 7 4.23 -1.64 -18.40
CA THR A 7 3.12 -2.61 -18.41
C THR A 7 3.44 -3.73 -17.44
N LEU A 8 2.50 -4.01 -16.54
CA LEU A 8 2.57 -5.08 -15.55
C LEU A 8 2.40 -6.45 -16.21
N PRO A 9 2.81 -7.56 -15.55
CA PRO A 9 2.64 -8.91 -16.09
C PRO A 9 1.19 -9.29 -16.42
N ASP A 10 0.21 -8.65 -15.77
CA ASP A 10 -1.22 -8.84 -16.01
C ASP A 10 -1.79 -8.00 -17.17
N GLY A 11 -0.96 -7.19 -17.82
CA GLY A 11 -1.32 -6.33 -18.94
C GLY A 11 -1.86 -4.95 -18.55
N ARG A 12 -1.94 -4.59 -17.27
CA ARG A 12 -2.29 -3.22 -16.84
C ARG A 12 -1.09 -2.30 -17.07
N ASP A 13 -1.37 -1.08 -17.52
CA ASP A 13 -0.37 -0.02 -17.57
C ASP A 13 -0.28 0.72 -16.22
N ALA A 14 0.95 1.06 -15.84
CA ALA A 14 1.31 1.76 -14.61
C ALA A 14 2.42 2.81 -14.88
N GLY A 15 2.59 3.74 -13.93
CA GLY A 15 3.58 4.82 -13.99
C GLY A 15 2.97 6.21 -13.88
N TYR A 16 3.84 7.20 -13.65
CA TYR A 16 3.43 8.59 -13.40
C TYR A 16 2.75 9.28 -14.60
N GLY A 17 2.97 8.76 -15.81
CA GLY A 17 2.36 9.23 -17.05
C GLY A 17 1.09 8.46 -17.45
N VAL A 18 0.65 7.49 -16.65
CA VAL A 18 -0.58 6.73 -16.91
C VAL A 18 -1.73 7.37 -16.13
N GLU A 19 -2.58 8.12 -16.82
CA GLU A 19 -3.78 8.72 -16.24
C GLU A 19 -4.81 7.64 -15.85
N ALA A 20 -5.42 7.80 -14.68
CA ALA A 20 -6.44 6.90 -14.18
C ALA A 20 -7.43 7.65 -13.25
N GLU A 21 -8.49 6.96 -12.86
CA GLU A 21 -9.36 7.36 -11.76
C GLU A 21 -8.97 6.59 -10.49
N CYS A 22 -9.33 7.13 -9.33
CA CYS A 22 -9.23 6.44 -8.05
C CYS A 22 -9.96 5.09 -8.11
N ASP A 23 -9.36 4.01 -7.60
CA ASP A 23 -9.95 2.67 -7.60
C ASP A 23 -11.02 2.49 -6.49
N HIS A 24 -11.32 3.54 -5.71
CA HIS A 24 -12.45 3.52 -4.78
C HIS A 24 -13.77 3.57 -5.57
N PRO A 25 -14.74 2.66 -5.32
CA PRO A 25 -15.90 2.46 -6.19
C PRO A 25 -16.78 3.70 -6.41
N ASP A 26 -16.81 4.60 -5.42
CA ASP A 26 -17.60 5.84 -5.46
C ASP A 26 -16.75 7.11 -5.66
N CYS A 27 -15.52 6.98 -6.16
CA CYS A 27 -14.60 8.10 -6.37
C CYS A 27 -14.20 8.24 -7.84
N HIS A 28 -14.29 9.45 -8.39
CA HIS A 28 -13.87 9.77 -9.77
C HIS A 28 -12.72 10.78 -9.81
N GLU A 29 -11.97 10.89 -8.73
CA GLU A 29 -10.81 11.78 -8.67
C GLU A 29 -9.76 11.31 -9.69
N ARG A 30 -9.22 12.25 -10.46
CA ARG A 30 -8.21 11.94 -11.48
C ARG A 30 -6.85 11.83 -10.81
N ILE A 31 -6.19 10.70 -11.06
CA ILE A 31 -4.87 10.38 -10.54
C ILE A 31 -3.94 9.91 -11.66
N ASN A 32 -2.74 9.49 -11.30
CA ASN A 32 -1.91 8.63 -12.14
C ASN A 32 -1.64 7.29 -11.44
N ARG A 33 -1.26 6.27 -12.20
CA ARG A 33 -0.84 4.97 -11.65
C ARG A 33 0.63 4.94 -11.21
N GLY A 34 1.11 6.07 -10.69
CA GLY A 34 2.42 6.16 -10.04
C GLY A 34 2.37 5.67 -8.60
N LEU A 35 3.55 5.42 -8.02
CA LEU A 35 3.70 4.89 -6.66
C LEU A 35 3.08 5.80 -5.58
N GLY A 36 2.94 7.10 -5.84
CA GLY A 36 2.34 8.04 -4.87
C GLY A 36 0.85 7.81 -4.61
N TYR A 37 0.17 7.07 -5.49
CA TYR A 37 -1.23 6.69 -5.32
C TYR A 37 -1.41 5.18 -5.08
N LEU A 38 -0.32 4.40 -5.13
CA LEU A 38 -0.38 2.96 -4.96
C LEU A 38 -0.61 2.58 -3.49
N CYS A 39 -1.48 1.60 -3.25
CA CYS A 39 -1.49 0.87 -1.98
C CYS A 39 -0.43 -0.24 -2.03
N GLY A 40 0.63 -0.10 -1.23
CA GLY A 40 1.77 -1.01 -1.16
C GLY A 40 3.05 -0.42 -1.73
N GLU A 41 4.02 -1.27 -2.01
CA GLU A 41 5.31 -0.88 -2.56
C GLU A 41 5.43 -1.31 -4.02
N ASP A 42 4.82 -2.44 -4.39
CA ASP A 42 4.75 -2.96 -5.75
C ASP A 42 3.30 -3.00 -6.29
N PRO A 43 3.07 -2.56 -7.54
CA PRO A 43 1.76 -2.63 -8.21
C PRO A 43 1.23 -4.04 -8.47
N ASP A 44 2.07 -5.08 -8.34
CA ASP A 44 1.62 -6.47 -8.33
C ASP A 44 0.78 -6.81 -7.09
N GLY A 45 0.99 -6.07 -5.99
CA GLY A 45 0.17 -6.11 -4.78
C GLY A 45 0.00 -7.52 -4.22
N HIS A 46 -1.21 -7.87 -3.77
CA HIS A 46 -1.56 -9.16 -3.16
C HIS A 46 -1.25 -10.43 -3.97
N ARG A 47 -0.75 -10.31 -5.20
CA ARG A 47 -0.27 -11.43 -6.02
C ARG A 47 1.15 -11.86 -5.67
N ASP A 48 1.92 -10.94 -5.09
CA ASP A 48 3.19 -11.23 -4.45
C ASP A 48 2.95 -11.45 -2.94
N PRO A 49 3.36 -12.60 -2.38
CA PRO A 49 3.21 -12.87 -0.95
C PRO A 49 4.01 -11.91 -0.05
N GLU A 50 5.00 -11.22 -0.60
CA GLU A 50 5.85 -10.25 0.11
C GLU A 50 5.31 -8.82 0.00
N GLU A 51 4.13 -8.60 -0.62
CA GLU A 51 3.59 -7.26 -0.82
C GLU A 51 2.53 -6.89 0.23
N PRO A 52 2.74 -5.79 0.99
CA PRO A 52 1.78 -5.35 2.00
C PRO A 52 0.52 -4.72 1.40
N GLY A 53 0.57 -4.29 0.14
CA GLY A 53 -0.53 -3.60 -0.52
C GLY A 53 -1.42 -4.46 -1.42
N CYS A 54 -2.59 -3.94 -1.76
CA CYS A 54 -3.54 -4.65 -2.62
C CYS A 54 -3.29 -4.50 -4.13
N GLY A 55 -2.36 -3.64 -4.56
CA GLY A 55 -2.05 -3.41 -5.99
C GLY A 55 -3.04 -2.49 -6.72
N LYS A 56 -3.82 -1.71 -5.96
CA LYS A 56 -4.78 -0.69 -6.44
C LYS A 56 -4.27 0.72 -6.17
N TYR A 57 -4.83 1.69 -6.87
CA TYR A 57 -4.43 3.09 -6.83
C TYR A 57 -5.56 3.97 -6.29
N TYR A 58 -5.25 4.79 -5.29
CA TYR A 58 -6.22 5.62 -4.58
C TYR A 58 -5.73 7.06 -4.49
N CYS A 59 -6.65 8.01 -4.58
CA CYS A 59 -6.33 9.41 -4.27
C CYS A 59 -5.98 9.58 -2.78
N GLU A 60 -5.42 10.73 -2.41
CA GLU A 60 -4.96 11.02 -1.05
C GLU A 60 -6.04 10.82 0.04
N GLN A 61 -7.32 10.99 -0.31
CA GLN A 61 -8.43 10.78 0.62
C GLN A 61 -8.70 9.29 0.91
N HIS A 62 -8.40 8.42 -0.05
CA HIS A 62 -8.69 6.98 0.04
C HIS A 62 -7.42 6.14 0.18
N SER A 63 -6.23 6.73 0.12
CA SER A 63 -4.95 6.00 0.28
C SER A 63 -4.84 5.35 1.65
N THR A 64 -5.31 6.04 2.70
CA THR A 64 -5.30 5.54 4.08
C THR A 64 -6.59 4.83 4.46
N ALA A 65 -7.74 5.21 3.89
CA ALA A 65 -9.06 4.68 4.24
C ALA A 65 -9.76 4.01 3.05
N HIS A 66 -9.32 2.79 2.70
CA HIS A 66 -9.99 1.95 1.71
C HIS A 66 -10.11 0.50 2.19
N GLU A 67 -11.04 -0.25 1.56
CA GLU A 67 -11.17 -1.70 1.78
C GLU A 67 -10.02 -2.42 1.07
N CYS A 68 -8.87 -2.48 1.74
CA CYS A 68 -7.72 -3.25 1.27
C CYS A 68 -7.98 -4.74 1.48
N THR A 69 -7.66 -5.55 0.46
CA THR A 69 -7.76 -7.01 0.51
C THR A 69 -6.80 -7.61 1.54
N ASN A 70 -5.66 -6.96 1.80
CA ASN A 70 -4.71 -7.40 2.82
C ASN A 70 -5.19 -6.92 4.19
N PRO A 71 -5.28 -7.81 5.20
CA PRO A 71 -5.74 -7.46 6.54
C PRO A 71 -4.82 -6.42 7.18
N ALA A 72 -5.36 -5.63 8.11
CA ALA A 72 -4.51 -4.81 8.97
C ALA A 72 -3.71 -5.72 9.92
N CYS A 73 -2.48 -5.30 10.22
CA CYS A 73 -1.60 -5.91 11.21
C CYS A 73 -2.37 -6.10 12.52
N GLY A 74 -2.46 -7.35 12.99
CA GLY A 74 -3.12 -7.70 14.26
C GLY A 74 -2.14 -8.02 15.38
N VAL A 75 -0.84 -8.12 15.06
CA VAL A 75 0.23 -8.51 15.98
C VAL A 75 1.36 -7.51 15.81
N TYR A 76 1.66 -6.78 16.88
CA TYR A 76 2.75 -5.82 16.90
C TYR A 76 4.04 -6.51 17.32
N SER A 77 5.16 -6.02 16.80
CA SER A 77 6.46 -6.37 17.35
C SER A 77 6.52 -5.93 18.81
N ASP A 78 7.00 -6.78 19.71
CA ASP A 78 7.42 -6.34 21.06
C ASP A 78 8.68 -5.46 20.99
N ASP A 79 9.30 -5.39 19.81
CA ASP A 79 10.48 -4.57 19.50
C ASP A 79 10.02 -3.24 18.85
N GLU A 80 10.04 -2.18 19.66
CA GLU A 80 9.55 -0.83 19.36
C GLU A 80 10.32 -0.14 18.22
N GLU A 81 11.43 -0.73 17.77
CA GLU A 81 12.30 -0.19 16.71
C GLU A 81 11.88 -0.61 15.29
N LEU A 82 10.96 -1.57 15.14
CA LEU A 82 10.63 -2.17 13.84
C LEU A 82 9.19 -1.88 13.40
N ILE A 83 9.05 -1.32 12.19
CA ILE A 83 7.77 -1.32 11.49
C ILE A 83 7.28 -2.75 11.28
N CYS A 84 5.96 -2.92 11.25
CA CYS A 84 5.28 -4.21 11.35
C CYS A 84 5.84 -5.22 10.31
N GLY A 85 6.12 -4.81 9.05
CA GLY A 85 6.77 -5.65 8.03
C GLY A 85 8.17 -6.23 8.34
N LEU A 86 8.90 -5.73 9.35
CA LEU A 86 10.23 -6.21 9.74
C LEU A 86 10.23 -6.99 11.07
N ALA A 87 9.07 -7.10 11.72
CA ALA A 87 8.91 -7.76 13.00
C ALA A 87 9.10 -9.29 12.91
N LYS A 88 9.67 -9.89 13.95
CA LYS A 88 9.82 -11.34 14.01
C LYS A 88 8.46 -12.02 14.22
N GLY A 89 8.11 -12.98 13.36
CA GLY A 89 6.82 -13.71 13.43
C GLY A 89 5.72 -13.07 12.61
N HIS A 90 6.10 -12.19 11.68
CA HIS A 90 5.19 -11.36 10.93
C HIS A 90 5.27 -11.69 9.44
N GLU A 91 4.37 -12.58 9.02
CA GLU A 91 4.32 -13.11 7.66
C GLU A 91 3.36 -12.28 6.82
N LEU A 92 3.88 -11.63 5.77
CA LEU A 92 3.10 -10.94 4.75
C LEU A 92 2.15 -11.94 4.03
N PRO A 93 0.99 -11.50 3.51
CA PRO A 93 0.60 -10.10 3.31
C PRO A 93 -0.35 -9.54 4.39
N HIS A 94 -0.02 -8.37 4.93
CA HIS A 94 -0.88 -7.50 5.77
C HIS A 94 -0.42 -6.05 5.59
N ARG A 95 -1.17 -5.08 6.11
CA ARG A 95 -0.80 -3.65 6.08
C ARG A 95 -0.63 -3.08 7.49
N ASP A 96 0.16 -2.04 7.61
CA ASP A 96 0.24 -1.27 8.85
C ASP A 96 -1.11 -0.60 9.18
N PRO A 97 -1.49 -0.52 10.46
CA PRO A 97 -2.71 0.17 10.87
C PRO A 97 -2.58 1.67 10.64
N ILE A 98 -3.72 2.33 10.43
CA ILE A 98 -3.81 3.75 10.08
C ILE A 98 -3.63 4.65 11.32
N GLU A 99 -3.73 4.07 12.53
CA GLU A 99 -3.60 4.81 13.78
C GLU A 99 -2.13 5.11 14.09
N GLU A 100 -1.82 6.39 14.36
CA GLU A 100 -0.51 6.83 14.83
C GLU A 100 -0.12 6.07 16.10
N GLN A 101 1.01 5.36 16.04
CA GLN A 101 1.58 4.69 17.19
C GLN A 101 2.26 5.73 18.09
N ASP A 102 1.75 5.90 19.31
CA ASP A 102 2.38 6.69 20.37
C ASP A 102 3.54 5.87 20.96
N PHE A 103 4.72 5.97 20.33
CA PHE A 103 5.96 5.47 20.89
C PHE A 103 6.29 6.36 22.10
N GLY A 104 5.83 5.94 23.28
CA GLY A 104 6.00 6.69 24.52
C GLY A 104 7.46 7.11 24.77
N PRO A 105 7.69 8.10 25.64
CA PRO A 105 8.97 8.84 25.71
C PRO A 105 10.18 8.08 26.31
N ASP A 106 10.16 6.75 26.43
CA ASP A 106 11.19 5.99 27.16
C ASP A 106 12.03 5.05 26.27
N ALA A 107 12.62 5.60 25.20
CA ALA A 107 13.70 4.97 24.42
C ALA A 107 15.10 5.38 24.95
#